data_AF-A0A4Q2Z795-F1
#
_entry.id   AF-A0A4Q2Z795-F1
#
_cell.length_a   1.000
_cell.length_b   1.000
_cell.length_c   1.000
_cell.angle_alpha   90.00
_cell.angle_beta   90.00
_cell.angle_gamma   90.00
#
_symmetry.space_group_name_H-M   'P 1'
#
loop_
_entity.id
_entity.type
_entity.pdbx_description
1 polymer ?
#
loop_
_entity_poly.entity_id
_entity_poly.type
_entity_poly.pdbx_seq_one_letter_code
_entity_poly.pdbx_strand_id
1 'polypeptide(L)'
;MKLGAKGGFRLTDELNRGWWHWTLVFWCCVAAWFLIQRQGNIYWLALGDTDDNMRLMQVRAWLAGQGWYDLRQYRLDPALGGFDIHWSRLVDLPLAGLILALKPFLGVAQA
;
A
#
# COMPACT_ATOMS: atom_id res chain seq x y z
N MET A 1 25.23 21.22 47.58
CA MET A 1 23.93 20.83 46.97
C MET A 1 24.11 20.79 45.46
N LYS A 2 24.40 19.61 44.88
CA LYS A 2 24.51 19.46 43.41
C LYS A 2 23.10 19.38 42.84
N LEU A 3 22.63 20.46 42.21
CA LEU A 3 21.45 20.40 41.35
C LEU A 3 21.83 19.53 40.15
N GLY A 4 21.46 18.24 40.21
CA GLY A 4 21.52 17.35 39.06
C GLY A 4 20.65 17.96 37.96
N ALA A 5 21.29 18.46 36.90
CA ALA A 5 20.60 18.88 35.71
C ALA A 5 19.80 17.67 35.20
N LYS A 6 18.47 17.75 35.35
CA LYS A 6 17.54 16.81 34.72
C LYS A 6 17.91 16.79 33.24
N GLY A 7 18.31 15.63 32.72
CA GLY A 7 18.67 15.46 31.31
C GLY A 7 17.52 15.93 30.44
N GLY A 8 17.61 17.16 29.95
CA GLY A 8 16.61 17.77 29.09
C GLY A 8 16.63 17.13 27.71
N PHE A 9 15.50 17.15 27.02
CA PHE A 9 15.38 16.80 25.61
C PHE A 9 16.47 17.53 24.81
N ARG A 10 17.49 16.79 24.38
CA ARG A 10 18.55 17.31 23.54
C ARG A 10 18.26 16.86 22.12
N LEU A 11 17.78 17.78 21.30
CA LEU A 11 17.36 17.50 19.91
C LEU A 11 18.42 16.71 19.13
N THR A 12 19.71 17.01 19.35
CA THR A 12 20.82 16.28 18.71
C THR A 12 20.91 14.81 19.12
N ASP A 13 20.66 14.50 20.39
CA ASP A 13 20.76 13.13 20.92
C ASP A 13 19.55 12.30 20.48
N GLU A 14 18.37 12.93 20.43
CA GLU A 14 17.13 12.31 19.98
C GLU A 14 17.09 12.12 18.46
N LEU A 15 17.65 13.03 17.68
CA LEU A 15 17.82 12.80 16.24
C LEU A 15 18.88 11.73 15.99
N ASN A 16 20.02 11.71 16.69
CA ASN A 16 21.04 10.69 16.46
C ASN A 16 20.59 9.27 16.88
N ARG A 17 19.92 9.11 18.02
CA ARG A 17 19.51 7.79 18.55
C ARG A 17 18.09 7.39 18.12
N GLY A 18 17.22 8.37 17.92
CA GLY A 18 15.78 8.19 17.69
C GLY A 18 15.30 8.57 16.30
N TRP A 19 16.19 8.84 15.32
CA TRP A 19 15.80 9.25 13.97
C TRP A 19 14.72 8.36 13.35
N TRP A 20 14.79 7.04 13.57
CA TRP A 20 13.84 6.09 12.98
C TRP A 20 12.40 6.31 13.45
N HIS A 21 12.18 6.64 14.72
CA HIS A 21 10.84 6.95 15.23
C HIS A 21 10.29 8.22 14.57
N TRP A 22 11.13 9.25 14.43
CA TRP A 22 10.74 10.50 13.77
C TRP A 22 10.47 10.29 12.28
N THR A 23 11.25 9.45 11.62
CA THR A 23 10.99 9.01 10.24
C THR A 23 9.66 8.27 10.14
N LEU A 24 9.36 7.36 11.07
CA LEU A 24 8.06 6.68 11.09
C LEU A 24 6.90 7.63 11.35
N VAL A 25 7.03 8.53 12.34
CA VAL A 25 6.02 9.57 12.61
C VAL A 25 5.78 10.42 11.37
N PHE A 26 6.84 10.85 10.69
CA PHE A 26 6.73 11.58 9.44
C PHE A 26 5.95 10.80 8.38
N TRP A 27 6.31 9.53 8.12
CA TRP A 27 5.60 8.71 7.14
C TRP A 27 4.15 8.39 7.55
N CYS A 28 3.87 8.23 8.84
CA CYS A 28 2.51 8.10 9.35
C CYS A 28 1.68 9.37 9.10
N CYS A 29 2.25 10.55 9.32
CA CYS A 29 1.60 11.82 9.01
C CYS A 29 1.34 11.96 7.50
N VAL A 30 2.29 11.59 6.64
CA VAL A 30 2.12 11.59 5.18
C VAL A 30 1.01 10.63 4.75
N ALA A 31 0.99 9.40 5.29
CA ALA A 31 -0.05 8.43 5.00
C ALA A 31 -1.43 8.93 5.44
N ALA A 32 -1.55 9.48 6.65
CA ALA A 32 -2.79 10.06 7.16
C ALA A 32 -3.27 11.23 6.29
N TRP A 33 -2.35 12.10 5.87
CA TRP A 33 -2.65 13.19 4.94
C TRP A 33 -3.25 12.68 3.63
N PHE A 34 -2.63 11.67 3.02
CA PHE A 34 -3.15 11.07 1.78
C PHE A 34 -4.52 10.40 1.99
N LEU A 35 -4.75 9.70 3.10
CA LEU A 35 -6.04 9.09 3.41
C LEU A 35 -7.15 10.13 3.52
N ILE A 36 -6.87 11.27 4.17
CA ILE A 36 -7.82 12.38 4.29
C ILE A 36 -8.06 13.04 2.93
N GLN A 37 -7.00 13.33 2.19
CA GLN A 37 -7.10 14.01 0.89
C GLN A 37 -7.80 13.15 -0.17
N ARG A 38 -7.60 11.83 -0.13
CA ARG A 38 -8.10 10.87 -1.14
C ARG A 38 -9.32 10.08 -0.68
N GLN A 39 -9.93 10.43 0.44
CA GLN A 39 -11.05 9.69 1.03
C GLN A 39 -12.20 9.41 0.04
N GLY A 40 -12.54 10.39 -0.82
CA GLY A 40 -13.58 10.22 -1.84
C GLY A 40 -13.20 9.18 -2.89
N ASN A 41 -11.96 9.21 -3.38
CA ASN A 41 -11.44 8.22 -4.33
C ASN A 41 -11.39 6.83 -3.71
N ILE A 42 -10.99 6.73 -2.44
CA ILE A 42 -10.95 5.46 -1.70
C ILE A 42 -12.35 4.88 -1.56
N TYR A 43 -13.33 5.71 -1.18
CA TYR A 43 -14.72 5.29 -1.00
C TYR A 43 -15.34 4.76 -2.31
N TRP A 44 -15.10 5.46 -3.43
CA TRP A 44 -15.61 5.08 -4.74
C TRP A 44 -14.71 4.13 -5.53
N LEU A 45 -13.59 3.68 -4.95
CA LEU A 45 -12.54 2.92 -5.64
C LEU A 45 -12.12 3.59 -6.97
N ALA A 46 -12.06 4.92 -6.99
CA ALA A 46 -11.68 5.71 -8.16
C ALA A 46 -10.15 5.71 -8.31
N LEU A 47 -9.65 4.71 -9.02
CA LEU A 47 -8.24 4.57 -9.40
C LEU A 47 -7.95 5.42 -10.63
N GLY A 48 -7.17 6.48 -10.45
CA GLY A 48 -6.99 7.54 -11.45
C GLY A 48 -6.05 7.16 -12.61
N ASP A 49 -5.18 6.18 -12.41
CA ASP A 49 -4.24 5.70 -13.42
C ASP A 49 -4.65 4.31 -13.94
N THR A 50 -4.39 4.04 -15.23
CA THR A 50 -4.67 2.74 -15.83
C THR A 50 -3.86 1.61 -15.19
N ASP A 51 -2.61 1.90 -14.77
CA ASP A 51 -1.73 0.92 -14.15
C ASP A 51 -2.21 0.53 -12.74
N ASP A 52 -2.80 1.46 -11.99
CA ASP A 52 -3.41 1.18 -10.68
C ASP A 52 -4.57 0.17 -10.82
N ASN A 53 -5.44 0.40 -11.82
CA ASN A 53 -6.54 -0.51 -12.14
C ASN A 53 -6.03 -1.89 -12.57
N MET A 54 -5.03 -1.92 -13.45
CA MET A 54 -4.41 -3.15 -13.94
C MET A 54 -3.69 -3.92 -12.82
N ARG A 55 -3.06 -3.22 -11.87
CA ARG A 55 -2.42 -3.83 -10.70
C ARG A 55 -3.46 -4.46 -9.79
N LEU A 56 -4.55 -3.76 -9.48
CA LEU A 56 -5.63 -4.31 -8.67
C LEU A 56 -6.27 -5.53 -9.35
N MET A 57 -6.43 -5.50 -10.68
CA MET A 57 -6.90 -6.64 -11.45
C MET A 57 -5.96 -7.85 -11.33
N GLN A 58 -4.64 -7.66 -11.46
CA GLN A 58 -3.64 -8.71 -11.27
C GLN A 58 -3.70 -9.36 -9.89
N VAL A 59 -3.75 -8.53 -8.84
CA VAL A 59 -3.85 -9.00 -7.45
C VAL A 59 -5.14 -9.81 -7.26
N ARG A 60 -6.26 -9.33 -7.78
CA ARG A 60 -7.55 -10.04 -7.66
C ARG A 60 -7.58 -11.35 -8.43
N ALA A 61 -7.00 -11.39 -9.62
CA ALA A 61 -6.94 -12.62 -10.41
C ALA A 61 -6.05 -13.66 -9.72
N TRP A 62 -4.91 -13.23 -9.13
CA TRP A 62 -4.08 -14.09 -8.29
C TRP A 62 -4.86 -14.66 -7.10
N LEU A 63 -5.53 -13.79 -6.34
CA LEU A 63 -6.35 -14.19 -5.19
C LEU A 63 -7.54 -15.08 -5.61
N ALA A 64 -7.95 -15.05 -6.87
CA ALA A 64 -8.97 -15.91 -7.46
C ALA A 64 -8.41 -17.22 -8.06
N GLY A 65 -7.11 -17.49 -7.93
CA GLY A 65 -6.48 -18.75 -8.31
C GLY A 65 -5.54 -18.69 -9.53
N GLN A 66 -5.32 -17.52 -10.14
CA GLN A 66 -4.34 -17.38 -11.22
C GLN A 66 -2.93 -17.70 -10.71
N GLY A 67 -2.16 -18.50 -11.45
CA GLY A 67 -0.84 -18.96 -11.03
C GLY A 67 0.15 -17.82 -10.73
N TRP A 68 1.12 -18.05 -9.85
CA TRP A 68 2.09 -17.02 -9.43
C TRP A 68 2.92 -16.46 -10.59
N TYR A 69 3.33 -17.32 -11.52
CA TYR A 69 4.12 -16.94 -12.70
C TYR A 69 3.26 -16.61 -13.93
N ASP A 70 1.95 -16.74 -13.81
CA ASP A 70 1.03 -16.36 -14.86
C ASP A 70 0.77 -14.85 -14.76
N LEU A 71 1.51 -14.06 -15.53
CA LEU A 71 1.36 -12.61 -15.60
C LEU A 71 0.41 -12.15 -16.70
N ARG A 72 -0.25 -13.10 -17.38
CA ARG A 72 -1.12 -12.80 -18.52
C ARG A 72 -2.43 -12.19 -18.05
N GLN A 73 -2.81 -11.07 -18.64
CA GLN A 73 -4.05 -10.38 -18.36
C GLN A 73 -5.07 -10.76 -19.41
N TYR A 74 -5.83 -11.82 -19.14
CA TYR A 74 -6.83 -12.37 -20.06
C TYR A 74 -7.97 -11.42 -20.42
N ARG A 75 -8.22 -10.41 -19.59
CA ARG A 75 -9.22 -9.36 -19.87
C ARG A 75 -8.69 -8.25 -20.77
N LEU A 76 -7.36 -8.14 -20.90
CA LEU A 76 -6.71 -7.16 -21.75
C LEU A 76 -6.47 -7.80 -23.12
N ASP A 77 -7.14 -7.29 -24.15
CA ASP A 77 -7.18 -7.92 -25.48
C ASP A 77 -7.63 -9.40 -25.47
N PRO A 78 -8.90 -9.66 -25.08
CA PRO A 78 -9.42 -11.01 -25.00
C PRO A 78 -9.50 -11.71 -26.38
N ALA A 79 -9.58 -10.94 -27.48
CA ALA A 79 -9.59 -11.50 -28.83
C ALA A 79 -8.26 -12.20 -29.18
N LEU A 80 -7.14 -11.70 -28.64
CA LEU A 80 -5.81 -12.32 -28.77
C LEU A 80 -5.45 -13.22 -27.57
N GLY A 81 -6.43 -13.55 -26.73
CA GLY A 81 -6.25 -14.42 -25.56
C GLY A 81 -5.47 -13.77 -24.41
N GLY A 82 -5.42 -12.44 -24.33
CA GLY A 82 -4.76 -11.71 -23.25
C GLY A 82 -3.49 -10.96 -23.67
N PHE A 83 -2.88 -10.27 -22.71
CA PHE A 83 -1.57 -9.64 -22.86
C PHE A 83 -0.67 -9.93 -21.65
N ASP A 84 0.61 -10.21 -21.88
CA ASP A 84 1.56 -10.51 -20.81
C ASP A 84 2.09 -9.22 -20.18
N ILE A 85 1.97 -9.10 -18.86
CA ILE A 85 2.48 -7.94 -18.13
C ILE A 85 3.86 -8.24 -17.57
N HIS A 86 4.81 -7.31 -17.77
CA HIS A 86 6.20 -7.46 -17.34
C HIS A 86 6.42 -7.20 -15.83
N TRP A 87 5.37 -6.96 -15.07
CA TRP A 87 5.47 -6.56 -13.66
C TRP A 87 5.77 -7.75 -12.75
N SER A 88 6.65 -7.54 -11.78
CA SER A 88 6.86 -8.51 -10.71
C SER A 88 5.66 -8.61 -9.78
N ARG A 89 5.29 -9.85 -9.41
CA ARG A 89 4.29 -10.16 -8.37
C ARG A 89 4.75 -9.85 -6.95
N LEU A 90 6.02 -9.51 -6.73
CA LEU A 90 6.51 -9.18 -5.38
C LEU A 90 5.75 -8.01 -4.76
N VAL A 91 5.39 -7.00 -5.57
CA VAL A 91 4.64 -5.81 -5.13
C VAL A 91 3.16 -6.14 -4.87
N ASP A 92 2.67 -7.28 -5.39
CA ASP A 92 1.29 -7.73 -5.16
C ASP A 92 1.10 -8.28 -3.74
N LEU A 93 2.17 -8.74 -3.08
CA LEU A 93 2.12 -9.30 -1.73
C LEU A 93 1.53 -8.35 -0.67
N PRO A 94 2.04 -7.11 -0.50
CA PRO A 94 1.47 -6.19 0.48
C PRO A 94 0.00 -5.82 0.14
N LEU A 95 -0.34 -5.69 -1.15
CA LEU A 95 -1.70 -5.40 -1.59
C LEU A 95 -2.65 -6.57 -1.27
N ALA A 96 -2.27 -7.80 -1.61
CA ALA A 96 -3.01 -9.00 -1.29
C ALA A 96 -3.16 -9.18 0.22
N GLY A 97 -2.10 -8.94 0.98
CA GLY A 97 -2.11 -8.99 2.45
C GLY A 97 -3.12 -8.02 3.05
N LEU A 98 -3.14 -6.76 2.60
CA LEU A 98 -4.11 -5.76 3.04
C LEU A 98 -5.55 -6.15 2.68
N ILE A 99 -5.78 -6.62 1.44
CA ILE A 99 -7.11 -7.08 1.01
C ILE A 99 -7.59 -8.22 1.90
N LEU A 100 -6.77 -9.25 2.12
CA LEU A 100 -7.14 -10.40 2.93
C LEU A 100 -7.36 -10.05 4.41
N ALA A 101 -6.53 -9.17 4.97
CA ALA A 101 -6.63 -8.75 6.37
C ALA A 101 -7.87 -7.88 6.63
N LEU A 102 -8.24 -7.00 5.69
CA LEU A 102 -9.35 -6.06 5.86
C LEU A 102 -10.70 -6.62 5.39
N LYS A 103 -10.70 -7.60 4.47
CA LYS A 103 -11.91 -8.21 3.91
C LYS A 103 -12.93 -8.68 4.97
N PRO A 104 -12.56 -9.30 6.10
CA PRO A 104 -13.53 -9.71 7.12
C PRO A 104 -14.27 -8.54 7.79
N PHE A 105 -13.66 -7.36 7.83
CA PHE A 105 -14.20 -6.18 8.52
C PHE A 105 -14.93 -5.23 7.59
N LEU A 106 -14.45 -5.09 6.35
CA LEU A 106 -14.94 -4.11 5.37
C LEU A 106 -15.69 -4.73 4.19
N GLY A 107 -15.63 -6.05 4.03
CA GLY A 107 -16.10 -6.75 2.84
C GLY A 107 -15.16 -6.57 1.64
N VAL A 108 -15.68 -6.79 0.44
CA VAL A 108 -14.93 -6.56 -0.82
C VAL A 108 -15.65 -5.48 -1.60
N ALA A 109 -14.96 -4.36 -1.84
CA ALA A 109 -15.46 -3.34 -2.76
C ALA A 109 -15.54 -3.95 -4.18
N GLN A 110 -16.76 -4.06 -4.71
CA GLN A 110 -16.97 -4.44 -6.11
C GLN A 110 -16.88 -3.16 -6.95
N ALA A 111 -16.12 -3.25 -8.05
CA ALA A 111 -16.10 -2.23 -9.09
C ALA A 111 -17.14 -2.63 -10.15
#